data_AF-A0A9P7HIF5-F1
#
_entry.id   AF-A0A9P7HIF5-F1
#
_cell.length_a   1.000
_cell.length_b   1.000
_cell.length_c   1.000
_cell.angle_alpha   90.00
_cell.angle_beta   90.00
_cell.angle_gamma   90.00
#
_symmetry.space_group_name_H-M   'P 1'
#
loop_
_entity.id
_entity.type
_entity.pdbx_description
1 polymer ?
#
loop_
_entity_poly.entity_id
_entity_poly.type
_entity_poly.pdbx_seq_one_letter_code
_entity_poly.pdbx_strand_id
1 'polypeptide(L)'
;MGIDPTRDQWRSLAPLLKRKKLVPFFDSAYQGFATGHLEDDAWAVRHFQKVLFQDGPGNVPQGMCIAQSFAKNMGLYGERVDAFHLVLLRDTPATGPHTQLIRSVRAEISNPPLYGSRLAYIVLSDP
;
A
#
# COMPACT_ATOMS: atom_id res chain seq x y z
N MET A 1 -4.52 -20.51 3.18
CA MET A 1 -3.62 -19.89 4.18
C MET A 1 -2.35 -19.48 3.45
N GLY A 2 -2.11 -18.18 3.32
CA GLY A 2 -0.78 -17.67 2.94
C GLY A 2 0.11 -17.75 4.17
N ILE A 3 1.36 -18.18 4.00
CA ILE A 3 2.35 -18.12 5.07
C ILE A 3 3.07 -16.79 4.88
N ASP A 4 2.75 -15.82 5.73
CA ASP A 4 3.48 -14.56 5.76
C ASP A 4 4.88 -14.79 6.34
N PRO A 5 5.92 -14.10 5.83
CA PRO A 5 7.21 -14.11 6.48
C PRO A 5 7.12 -13.66 7.93
N THR A 6 7.94 -14.23 8.80
CA THR A 6 8.08 -13.77 10.18
C THR A 6 8.65 -12.35 10.22
N ARG A 7 8.48 -11.64 11.34
CA ARG A 7 9.06 -10.28 11.51
C ARG A 7 10.57 -10.26 11.28
N ASP A 8 11.29 -11.30 11.68
CA ASP A 8 12.74 -11.38 11.46
C ASP A 8 13.11 -11.63 9.99
N GLN A 9 12.31 -12.43 9.27
CA GLN A 9 12.45 -12.57 7.83
C GLN A 9 12.19 -11.22 7.12
N TRP A 10 11.12 -10.51 7.49
CA TRP A 10 10.84 -9.16 6.96
C TRP A 10 11.97 -8.17 7.24
N ARG A 11 12.55 -8.18 8.44
CA ARG A 11 13.72 -7.37 8.82
C ARG A 11 14.94 -7.64 7.94
N SER A 12 15.12 -8.89 7.49
CA SER A 12 16.21 -9.24 6.57
C SER A 12 15.93 -8.82 5.13
N LEU A 13 14.65 -8.82 4.71
CA LEU A 13 14.24 -8.53 3.34
C LEU A 13 14.33 -7.03 3.00
N ALA A 14 13.87 -6.13 3.89
CA ALA A 14 13.86 -4.71 3.58
C ALA A 14 15.26 -4.14 3.22
N PRO A 15 16.34 -4.44 3.97
CA PRO A 15 17.70 -4.04 3.58
C PRO A 15 18.17 -4.69 2.28
N LEU A 16 17.76 -5.94 1.99
CA LEU A 16 18.11 -6.62 0.75
C LEU A 16 17.50 -5.91 -0.47
N LEU A 17 16.21 -5.57 -0.40
CA LEU A 17 15.53 -4.83 -1.46
C LEU A 17 16.15 -3.44 -1.65
N LYS A 18 16.52 -2.77 -0.56
CA LYS A 18 17.26 -1.49 -0.60
C LYS A 18 18.57 -1.63 -1.37
N ARG A 19 19.43 -2.58 -0.98
CA ARG A 19 20.73 -2.82 -1.62
C ARG A 19 20.59 -3.17 -3.11
N LYS A 20 19.56 -3.94 -3.46
CA LYS A 20 19.27 -4.32 -4.85
C LYS A 20 18.46 -3.26 -5.62
N LYS A 21 18.10 -2.13 -4.99
CA LYS A 21 17.28 -1.06 -5.56
C LYS A 21 15.94 -1.57 -6.14
N LEU A 22 15.34 -2.57 -5.48
CA LEU A 22 14.06 -3.16 -5.88
C LEU A 22 12.90 -2.35 -5.31
N VAL A 23 11.90 -2.07 -6.14
CA VAL A 23 10.65 -1.42 -5.73
C VAL A 23 9.71 -2.49 -5.17
N PRO A 24 9.40 -2.49 -3.86
CA PRO A 24 8.44 -3.44 -3.31
C PRO A 24 7.00 -3.09 -3.74
N PHE A 25 6.21 -4.15 -3.91
CA PHE A 25 4.78 -4.08 -4.14
C PHE A 25 4.08 -4.91 -3.08
N PHE A 26 3.22 -4.29 -2.27
CA PHE A 26 2.43 -4.96 -1.24
C PHE A 26 1.00 -5.17 -1.72
N ASP A 27 0.49 -6.38 -1.55
CA ASP A 27 -0.95 -6.69 -1.65
C ASP A 27 -1.51 -6.84 -0.23
N SER A 28 -2.38 -5.92 0.16
CA SER A 28 -2.95 -5.78 1.50
C SER A 28 -4.47 -5.94 1.46
N ALA A 29 -4.93 -7.18 1.38
CA ALA A 29 -6.36 -7.52 1.30
C ALA A 29 -7.01 -7.96 2.63
N TYR A 30 -6.20 -8.22 3.67
CA TYR A 30 -6.65 -8.86 4.92
C TYR A 30 -6.24 -8.09 6.17
N GLN A 31 -5.96 -6.80 6.07
CA GLN A 31 -5.58 -5.99 7.22
C GLN A 31 -6.67 -6.02 8.29
N GLY A 32 -6.30 -6.42 9.51
CA GLY A 32 -7.20 -6.65 10.65
C GLY A 32 -7.63 -8.12 10.82
N PHE A 33 -7.35 -9.00 9.85
CA PHE A 33 -7.75 -10.41 9.87
C PHE A 33 -6.58 -11.37 10.08
N ALA A 34 -5.33 -10.97 9.81
CA ALA A 34 -4.19 -11.87 9.96
C ALA A 34 -3.82 -12.06 11.44
N THR A 35 -3.78 -10.97 12.20
CA THR A 35 -3.52 -11.00 13.65
C THR A 35 -4.71 -10.58 14.51
N GLY A 36 -5.77 -10.02 13.92
CA GLY A 36 -6.86 -9.37 14.65
C GLY A 36 -6.58 -7.90 15.01
N HIS A 37 -5.39 -7.38 14.66
CA HIS A 37 -4.98 -6.00 14.94
C HIS A 37 -4.50 -5.30 13.66
N LEU A 38 -5.19 -4.19 13.30
CA LEU A 38 -4.88 -3.42 12.09
C LEU A 38 -3.44 -2.91 12.02
N GLU A 39 -2.89 -2.55 13.18
CA GLU A 39 -1.55 -1.99 13.32
C GLU A 39 -0.46 -3.03 13.13
N ASP A 40 -0.67 -4.24 13.67
CA ASP A 40 0.26 -5.35 13.52
C ASP A 40 0.26 -5.88 12.09
N ASP A 41 -0.90 -5.93 11.44
CA ASP A 41 -1.03 -6.35 10.04
C ASP A 41 -0.38 -5.33 9.07
N ALA A 42 -0.33 -4.05 9.44
CA ALA A 42 0.36 -3.01 8.66
C ALA A 42 1.87 -2.90 8.95
N TRP A 43 2.39 -3.65 9.92
CA TRP A 43 3.75 -3.47 10.41
C TRP A 43 4.81 -3.66 9.32
N ALA A 44 4.66 -4.65 8.45
CA ALA A 44 5.63 -4.94 7.39
C ALA A 44 5.75 -3.78 6.39
N VAL A 45 4.62 -3.21 5.96
CA VAL A 45 4.56 -2.05 5.06
C VAL A 45 5.29 -0.85 5.70
N ARG A 46 4.99 -0.55 6.97
CA ARG A 46 5.62 0.56 7.71
C ARG A 46 7.11 0.32 7.94
N HIS A 47 7.51 -0.92 8.20
CA HIS A 47 8.91 -1.29 8.33
C HIS A 47 9.68 -1.06 7.02
N PHE A 48 9.10 -1.46 5.88
CA PHE A 48 9.71 -1.25 4.57
C PHE A 48 9.83 0.23 4.25
N GLN A 49 8.76 1.02 4.44
CA GLN A 49 8.80 2.46 4.26
C GLN A 49 9.96 3.08 5.07
N LYS A 50 10.06 2.74 6.37
CA LYS A 50 11.12 3.25 7.23
C LYS A 50 12.52 2.88 6.73
N VAL A 51 12.78 1.60 6.44
CA VAL A 51 14.11 1.12 6.04
C VAL A 51 14.52 1.66 4.67
N LEU A 52 13.60 1.62 3.70
CA LEU A 52 13.87 2.03 2.33
C LEU A 52 14.09 3.54 2.23
N PHE A 53 13.35 4.35 2.98
CA PHE A 53 13.39 5.82 2.87
C PHE A 53 14.23 6.50 3.95
N GLN A 54 14.96 5.71 4.75
CA GLN A 54 15.87 6.25 5.77
C GLN A 54 17.05 7.03 5.16
N ASP A 55 17.52 6.62 3.98
CA ASP A 55 18.65 7.27 3.32
C ASP A 55 18.13 8.24 2.25
N GLY A 56 18.89 9.31 2.00
CA GLY A 56 18.59 10.26 0.94
C GLY A 56 18.62 9.65 -0.47
N PRO A 57 18.25 10.44 -1.50
CA PRO A 57 18.22 9.98 -2.88
C PRO A 57 19.59 9.44 -3.35
N GLY A 58 19.58 8.33 -4.10
CA GLY A 58 20.77 7.76 -4.77
C GLY A 58 21.04 6.27 -4.50
N ASN A 59 20.73 5.79 -3.29
CA ASN A 59 20.98 4.40 -2.86
C ASN A 59 19.72 3.65 -2.41
N VAL A 60 18.55 4.18 -2.76
CA VAL A 60 17.25 3.65 -2.34
C VAL A 60 16.34 3.42 -3.55
N PRO A 61 15.35 2.51 -3.46
CA PRO A 61 14.29 2.40 -4.47
C PRO A 61 13.55 3.72 -4.63
N GLN A 62 13.03 3.99 -5.82
CA GLN A 62 12.34 5.25 -6.14
C GLN A 62 10.94 5.39 -5.48
N GLY A 63 10.52 4.38 -4.72
CA GLY A 63 9.24 4.37 -4.03
C GLY A 63 8.84 2.97 -3.61
N MET A 64 7.58 2.84 -3.19
CA MET A 64 6.91 1.56 -2.95
C MET A 64 5.43 1.64 -3.32
N CYS A 65 4.85 0.50 -3.69
CA CYS A 65 3.44 0.40 -4.04
C CYS A 65 2.68 -0.43 -3.01
N ILE A 66 1.43 -0.04 -2.71
CA ILE A 66 0.49 -0.85 -1.94
C ILE A 66 -0.84 -0.91 -2.69
N ALA A 67 -1.32 -2.11 -2.99
CA ALA A 67 -2.70 -2.37 -3.35
C ALA A 67 -3.44 -2.79 -2.08
N GLN A 68 -4.43 -2.00 -1.66
CA GLN A 68 -5.21 -2.23 -0.45
C GLN A 68 -6.65 -2.53 -0.83
N SER A 69 -7.20 -3.63 -0.30
CA SER A 69 -8.59 -4.01 -0.56
C SER A 69 -9.45 -3.83 0.67
N PHE A 70 -10.64 -3.24 0.50
CA PHE A 70 -11.65 -3.11 1.55
C PHE A 70 -12.74 -4.19 1.49
N ALA A 71 -12.63 -5.12 0.53
CA ALA A 71 -13.62 -6.16 0.32
C ALA A 71 -13.83 -7.04 1.56
N LYS A 72 -12.74 -7.42 2.24
CA LYS A 72 -12.78 -8.39 3.36
C LYS A 72 -12.99 -7.68 4.67
N ASN A 73 -12.18 -6.65 4.93
CA ASN A 73 -12.19 -5.98 6.22
C ASN A 73 -13.39 -5.08 6.49
N MET A 74 -14.09 -4.62 5.45
CA MET A 74 -15.35 -3.88 5.58
C MET A 74 -16.56 -4.63 5.00
N GLY A 75 -16.40 -5.87 4.54
CA GLY A 75 -17.47 -6.64 3.92
C GLY A 75 -17.94 -6.12 2.56
N LEU A 76 -17.20 -5.20 1.93
CA LEU A 76 -17.56 -4.49 0.70
C LEU A 76 -17.21 -5.28 -0.58
N TYR A 77 -17.38 -6.60 -0.59
CA TYR A 77 -16.95 -7.49 -1.68
C TYR A 77 -17.50 -7.10 -3.06
N GLY A 78 -18.80 -6.77 -3.13
CA GLY A 78 -19.49 -6.40 -4.37
C GLY A 78 -19.28 -4.96 -4.81
N GLU A 79 -18.81 -4.10 -3.91
CA GLU A 79 -18.71 -2.65 -4.14
C GLU A 79 -17.40 -2.22 -4.81
N ARG A 80 -16.44 -3.15 -4.94
CA ARG A 80 -15.15 -2.94 -5.62
C ARG A 80 -14.39 -1.73 -5.05
N VAL A 81 -14.37 -1.63 -3.72
CA VAL A 81 -13.70 -0.55 -2.98
C VAL A 81 -12.30 -0.97 -2.62
N ASP A 82 -11.34 -0.37 -3.31
CA ASP A 82 -9.91 -0.64 -3.15
C ASP A 82 -9.14 0.70 -3.25
N ALA A 83 -7.92 0.73 -2.75
CA ALA A 83 -7.02 1.88 -2.84
C ALA A 83 -5.64 1.47 -3.35
N PHE A 84 -5.08 2.25 -4.27
CA PHE A 84 -3.71 2.11 -4.71
C PHE A 84 -2.87 3.25 -4.16
N HIS A 85 -1.80 2.89 -3.45
CA HIS A 85 -0.88 3.84 -2.85
C HIS A 85 0.47 3.75 -3.56
N LEU A 86 0.94 4.87 -4.10
CA LEU A 86 2.32 5.03 -4.54
C LEU A 86 3.04 5.94 -3.55
N VAL A 87 3.91 5.37 -2.73
CA VAL A 87 4.68 6.11 -1.73
C VAL A 87 6.01 6.49 -2.33
N LEU A 88 6.29 7.78 -2.35
CA LEU A 88 7.51 8.37 -2.92
C LEU A 88 8.46 8.83 -1.80
N LEU A 89 9.71 9.08 -2.15
CA LEU A 89 10.64 9.76 -1.25
C LEU A 89 10.15 11.17 -0.96
N ARG A 90 10.48 11.69 0.23
CA ARG A 90 9.97 12.98 0.75
C ARG A 90 10.09 14.14 -0.24
N ASP A 91 11.20 14.22 -0.96
CA ASP A 91 11.51 15.34 -1.86
C ASP A 91 11.21 15.02 -3.34
N THR A 92 10.55 13.89 -3.62
CA THR A 92 10.15 13.53 -4.99
C THR A 92 8.83 14.21 -5.38
N PRO A 93 8.80 14.98 -6.48
CA PRO A 93 7.56 15.59 -6.96
C PRO A 93 6.50 14.54 -7.33
N ALA A 94 5.34 14.59 -6.68
CA ALA A 94 4.25 13.63 -6.90
C ALA A 94 3.43 13.89 -8.18
N THR A 95 3.51 15.09 -8.78
CA THR A 95 2.65 15.51 -9.90
C THR A 95 2.78 14.60 -11.12
N GLY A 96 4.01 14.20 -11.47
CA GLY A 96 4.28 13.32 -12.60
C GLY A 96 3.65 11.95 -12.43
N PRO A 97 4.03 11.19 -11.37
CA PRO A 97 3.42 9.90 -11.06
C PRO A 97 1.91 9.96 -10.90
N HIS A 98 1.38 10.97 -10.20
CA HIS A 98 -0.07 11.16 -10.04
C HIS A 98 -0.78 11.30 -11.39
N THR A 99 -0.24 12.12 -12.30
CA THR A 99 -0.83 12.30 -13.63
C THR A 99 -0.83 11.00 -14.43
N GLN A 100 0.22 10.19 -14.35
CA GLN A 100 0.26 8.89 -15.03
C GLN A 100 -0.76 7.91 -14.44
N LEU A 101 -0.90 7.85 -13.11
CA LEU A 101 -1.90 7.00 -12.47
C LEU A 101 -3.33 7.39 -12.89
N ILE A 102 -3.63 8.69 -12.91
CA ILE A 102 -4.93 9.18 -13.40
C ILE A 102 -5.16 8.80 -14.86
N ARG A 103 -4.14 8.90 -15.72
CA ARG A 103 -4.26 8.46 -17.12
C ARG A 103 -4.58 6.98 -17.24
N SER A 104 -3.91 6.12 -16.48
CA SER A 104 -4.20 4.68 -16.45
C SER A 104 -5.64 4.40 -15.99
N VAL A 105 -6.07 5.01 -14.89
CA VAL A 105 -7.46 4.86 -14.40
C VAL A 105 -8.47 5.32 -15.46
N ARG A 106 -8.20 6.45 -16.13
CA ARG A 106 -9.08 7.00 -17.16
C ARG A 106 -9.17 6.12 -18.40
N ALA A 107 -8.10 5.44 -18.76
CA ALA A 107 -8.06 4.51 -19.89
C ALA A 107 -8.82 3.21 -19.60
N GLU A 108 -8.79 2.73 -18.35
CA GLU A 108 -9.38 1.43 -17.99
C GLU A 108 -10.84 1.54 -17.53
N ILE A 109 -11.14 2.46 -16.62
CA ILE A 109 -12.44 2.51 -15.94
C ILE A 109 -13.09 3.89 -15.94
N SER A 110 -12.44 4.91 -16.53
CA SER A 110 -12.82 6.32 -16.44
C SER A 110 -12.76 6.87 -15.01
N ASN A 111 -13.65 6.45 -14.12
CA ASN A 111 -13.67 6.86 -12.70
C ASN A 111 -14.13 5.68 -11.82
N PRO A 112 -13.63 5.57 -10.58
CA PRO A 112 -14.02 4.50 -9.65
C PRO A 112 -15.47 4.65 -9.13
N PRO A 113 -16.08 3.56 -8.62
CA PRO A 113 -17.44 3.58 -8.06
C PRO A 113 -17.53 4.43 -6.79
N LEU A 114 -18.61 5.22 -6.69
CA LEU A 114 -18.80 6.22 -5.63
C LEU A 114 -19.49 5.68 -4.37
N TYR A 115 -20.39 4.71 -4.50
CA TYR A 115 -21.23 4.27 -3.38
C TYR A 115 -20.40 3.60 -2.28
N GLY A 116 -19.67 2.54 -2.60
CA GLY A 116 -18.85 1.86 -1.62
C GLY A 116 -17.72 2.72 -1.04
N SER A 117 -17.13 3.62 -1.82
CA SER A 117 -16.10 4.54 -1.34
C SER A 117 -16.64 5.53 -0.29
N ARG A 118 -17.91 5.95 -0.41
CA ARG A 118 -18.58 6.75 0.64
C ARG A 118 -18.82 5.95 1.92
N LEU A 119 -19.20 4.68 1.82
CA LEU A 119 -19.37 3.82 3.00
C LEU A 119 -18.04 3.66 3.75
N ALA A 120 -16.97 3.33 3.03
CA ALA A 120 -15.63 3.23 3.61
C ALA A 120 -15.19 4.56 4.25
N TYR A 121 -15.48 5.70 3.61
CA TYR A 121 -15.18 7.02 4.15
C TYR A 121 -15.90 7.29 5.48
N ILE A 122 -17.20 6.98 5.56
CA ILE A 122 -17.99 7.18 6.80
C ILE A 122 -17.39 6.37 7.94
N VAL A 123 -17.13 5.07 7.72
CA VAL A 123 -16.55 4.17 8.74
C VAL A 123 -15.16 4.64 9.18
N LEU A 124 -14.29 5.05 8.25
CA LEU A 124 -12.93 5.48 8.57
C LEU A 124 -12.85 6.86 9.21
N SER A 125 -13.88 7.70 9.06
CA SER A 125 -13.90 9.07 9.59
C SER A 125 -14.52 9.15 10.99
N ASP A 126 -15.21 8.11 11.45
CA ASP A 126 -15.84 8.00 12.78
C ASP A 126 -15.56 6.61 13.38
N PRO A 127 -14.39 6.41 14.03
CA PRO A 127 -13.88 5.10 14.44
C PRO A 127 -14.61 4.44 15.62
#